data_AF-A0A8U0HST6-F1
#
_entry.id   AF-A0A8U0HST6-F1
#
_cell.length_a   1.000
_cell.length_b   1.000
_cell.length_c   1.000
_cell.angle_alpha   90.00
_cell.angle_beta   90.00
_cell.angle_gamma   90.00
#
_symmetry.space_group_name_H-M   'P 1'
#
loop_
_entity.id
_entity.type
_entity.pdbx_description
1 polymer ?
#
loop_
_entity_poly.entity_id
_entity_poly.type
_entity_poly.pdbx_seq_one_letter_code
_entity_poly.pdbx_strand_id
1 'polypeptide(L)'
;MTHDTDSEQTVRAQLNEIADHCETHDEYPEDVSKTDVQELGQTLHDQLADRIETYVAETNFTRREAEVWALYKYVDEYNNFVTYDGATLLLSTPGTGFSETTEADEGAAVSQSVTSEDAEQLFRAAEEKVEDARQTVGAVTFPDRDEVLTSPNLVWLNHHTVQRLRSQQQSGETTLDDVATRILDETETQRSLEEFVHGYLGTRGEDNVTQLAVERESFKTGALQITSHTLTQEELPDIVTETDAIIHHGHRYDLHFHEDPFGPRDLNRLTLYAGNNIIGMDAVSLKEGLAAANEHMKDLLESDEPLASRTVE
;
A
#
# COMPACT_ATOMS: atom_id res chain seq x y z
N MET A 1 -13.85 -28.39 49.45
CA MET A 1 -14.35 -27.68 48.26
C MET A 1 -13.16 -26.93 47.70
N THR A 2 -12.43 -27.61 46.83
CA THR A 2 -11.32 -27.07 46.05
C THR A 2 -11.95 -26.32 44.88
N HIS A 3 -11.73 -25.01 44.82
CA HIS A 3 -12.06 -24.21 43.64
C HIS A 3 -10.87 -24.32 42.69
N ASP A 4 -10.95 -25.29 41.77
CA ASP A 4 -10.23 -25.25 40.50
C ASP A 4 -10.99 -24.31 39.56
N THR A 5 -10.37 -23.18 39.25
CA THR A 5 -10.63 -22.40 38.03
C THR A 5 -9.30 -21.79 37.62
N ASP A 6 -8.36 -22.65 37.25
CA ASP A 6 -7.17 -22.25 36.49
C ASP A 6 -7.65 -22.13 35.03
N SER A 7 -8.18 -20.96 34.70
CA SER A 7 -8.38 -20.59 33.30
C SER A 7 -6.98 -20.36 32.74
N GLU A 8 -6.44 -21.31 31.97
CA GLU A 8 -5.16 -21.13 31.27
C GLU A 8 -5.20 -19.82 30.48
N GLN A 9 -4.64 -18.76 31.07
CA GLN A 9 -4.64 -17.43 30.49
C GLN A 9 -3.60 -17.43 29.38
N THR A 10 -3.96 -16.95 28.21
CA THR A 10 -3.06 -17.00 27.05
C THR A 10 -1.88 -16.06 27.25
N VAL A 11 -0.78 -16.31 26.53
CA VAL A 11 0.42 -15.45 26.58
C VAL A 11 0.07 -13.98 26.32
N ARG A 12 -0.89 -13.71 25.40
CA ARG A 12 -1.37 -12.35 25.08
C ARG A 12 -2.15 -11.74 26.25
N ALA A 13 -3.06 -12.50 26.86
CA ALA A 13 -3.85 -12.02 27.99
C ALA A 13 -2.99 -11.76 29.23
N GLN A 14 -2.00 -12.62 29.51
CA GLN A 14 -1.04 -12.41 30.59
C GLN A 14 -0.19 -11.17 30.35
N LEU A 15 0.31 -10.99 29.11
CA LEU A 15 1.10 -9.80 28.75
C LEU A 15 0.30 -8.51 28.92
N ASN A 16 -0.96 -8.48 28.49
CA ASN A 16 -1.82 -7.30 28.63
C ASN A 16 -2.08 -6.95 30.10
N GLU A 17 -2.25 -7.96 30.97
CA GLU A 17 -2.45 -7.74 32.42
C GLU A 17 -1.18 -7.17 33.08
N ILE A 18 -0.01 -7.69 32.70
CA ILE A 18 1.27 -7.14 33.18
C ILE A 18 1.44 -5.69 32.71
N ALA A 19 1.12 -5.41 31.45
CA ALA A 19 1.25 -4.07 30.88
C ALA A 19 0.30 -3.05 31.56
N ASP A 20 -0.96 -3.41 31.78
CA ASP A 20 -1.95 -2.58 32.49
C ASP A 20 -1.49 -2.26 33.93
N HIS A 21 -0.90 -3.26 34.61
CA HIS A 21 -0.33 -3.06 35.93
C HIS A 21 0.86 -2.10 35.91
N CYS A 22 1.78 -2.29 34.96
CA CYS A 22 2.95 -1.43 34.78
C CYS A 22 2.57 0.01 34.43
N GLU A 23 1.56 0.24 33.58
CA GLU A 23 1.08 1.58 33.26
C GLU A 23 0.52 2.29 34.51
N THR A 24 -0.15 1.53 35.39
CA THR A 24 -0.79 2.09 36.58
C THR A 24 0.20 2.34 37.74
N HIS A 25 1.23 1.50 37.89
CA HIS A 25 2.09 1.47 39.09
C HIS A 25 3.57 1.76 38.82
N ASP A 26 3.98 1.95 37.56
CA ASP A 26 5.39 2.11 37.12
C ASP A 26 6.32 0.96 37.57
N GLU A 27 5.76 -0.17 38.00
CA GLU A 27 6.47 -1.34 38.53
C GLU A 27 5.83 -2.65 38.00
N TYR A 28 6.56 -3.76 38.03
CA TYR A 28 5.98 -5.07 37.71
C TYR A 28 5.10 -5.56 38.85
N PRO A 29 4.08 -6.41 38.57
CA PRO A 29 3.35 -7.14 39.62
C PRO A 29 4.31 -7.88 40.56
N GLU A 30 3.96 -8.01 41.85
CA GLU A 30 4.86 -8.56 42.90
C GLU A 30 5.45 -9.94 42.58
N ASP A 31 4.73 -10.77 41.81
CA ASP A 31 5.12 -12.13 41.41
C ASP A 31 5.70 -12.22 39.98
N VAL A 32 5.87 -11.09 39.28
CA VAL A 32 6.33 -11.03 37.89
C VAL A 32 7.69 -10.34 37.81
N SER A 33 8.65 -11.01 37.19
CA SER A 33 9.97 -10.48 36.91
C SER A 33 10.13 -10.07 35.44
N LYS A 34 11.17 -9.29 35.16
CA LYS A 34 11.57 -8.96 33.79
C LYS A 34 11.83 -10.22 32.93
N THR A 35 12.34 -11.29 33.55
CA THR A 35 12.59 -12.56 32.84
C THR A 35 11.29 -13.19 32.38
N ASP A 36 10.23 -13.10 33.17
CA ASP A 36 8.92 -13.65 32.79
C ASP A 36 8.36 -12.90 31.57
N VAL A 37 8.51 -11.58 31.52
CA VAL A 37 8.14 -10.77 30.34
C VAL A 37 9.00 -11.13 29.11
N GLN A 38 10.29 -11.41 29.31
CA GLN A 38 11.16 -11.89 28.22
C GLN A 38 10.70 -13.25 27.68
N GLU A 39 10.35 -14.19 28.55
CA GLU A 39 9.87 -15.52 28.15
C GLU A 39 8.53 -15.46 27.42
N LEU A 40 7.59 -14.63 27.90
CA LEU A 40 6.31 -14.37 27.22
C LEU A 40 6.55 -13.70 25.86
N GLY A 41 7.46 -12.72 25.81
CA GLY A 41 7.85 -12.03 24.58
C GLY A 41 8.45 -12.98 23.54
N GLN A 42 9.43 -13.80 23.94
CA GLN A 42 10.05 -14.78 23.05
C GLN A 42 9.03 -15.80 22.54
N THR A 43 8.13 -16.25 23.41
CA THR A 43 7.04 -17.17 23.00
C THR A 43 6.13 -16.54 21.95
N LEU A 44 5.78 -15.25 22.11
CA LEU A 44 5.00 -14.52 21.11
C LEU A 44 5.78 -14.28 19.82
N HIS A 45 7.07 -13.95 19.93
CA HIS A 45 7.93 -13.77 18.78
C HIS A 45 8.01 -15.06 17.96
N ASP A 46 8.24 -16.22 18.59
CA ASP A 46 8.31 -17.51 17.90
C ASP A 46 6.98 -17.86 17.20
N GLN A 47 5.83 -17.48 17.78
CA GLN A 47 4.52 -17.65 17.14
C GLN A 47 4.30 -16.74 15.93
N LEU A 48 4.97 -15.59 15.89
CA LEU A 48 4.78 -14.54 14.89
C LEU A 48 5.93 -14.43 13.88
N ALA A 49 7.07 -15.08 14.14
CA ALA A 49 8.32 -14.91 13.40
C ALA A 49 8.13 -15.11 11.89
N ASP A 50 7.52 -16.23 11.48
CA ASP A 50 7.25 -16.51 10.07
C ASP A 50 6.40 -15.42 9.41
N ARG A 51 5.43 -14.86 10.14
CA ARG A 51 4.55 -13.79 9.63
C ARG A 51 5.27 -12.45 9.56
N ILE A 52 6.08 -12.13 10.55
CA ILE A 52 6.89 -10.91 10.56
C ILE A 52 7.85 -10.94 9.37
N GLU A 53 8.55 -12.06 9.16
CA GLU A 53 9.45 -12.22 8.02
C GLU A 53 8.69 -12.19 6.69
N THR A 54 7.50 -12.80 6.62
CA THR A 54 6.62 -12.69 5.43
C THR A 54 6.25 -11.24 5.16
N TYR A 55 5.83 -10.48 6.17
CA TYR A 55 5.47 -9.07 5.99
C TYR A 55 6.68 -8.22 5.59
N VAL A 56 7.86 -8.44 6.16
CA VAL A 56 9.08 -7.72 5.78
C VAL A 56 9.51 -8.05 4.35
N ALA A 57 9.37 -9.31 3.92
CA ALA A 57 9.79 -9.75 2.60
C ALA A 57 8.79 -9.38 1.49
N GLU A 58 7.49 -9.44 1.78
CA GLU A 58 6.42 -9.33 0.77
C GLU A 58 5.70 -7.97 0.79
N THR A 59 6.03 -7.08 1.73
CA THR A 59 5.41 -5.74 1.82
C THR A 59 6.46 -4.65 2.00
N ASN A 60 6.02 -3.38 1.92
CA ASN A 60 6.88 -2.22 2.19
C ASN A 60 6.94 -1.86 3.70
N PHE A 61 6.67 -2.82 4.58
CA PHE A 61 6.82 -2.63 6.01
C PHE A 61 8.29 -2.62 6.42
N THR A 62 8.66 -1.69 7.28
CA THR A 62 9.87 -1.81 8.08
C THR A 62 9.71 -2.97 9.07
N ARG A 63 10.83 -3.51 9.58
CA ARG A 63 10.77 -4.60 10.57
C ARG A 63 9.90 -4.25 11.78
N ARG A 64 10.00 -3.03 12.30
CA ARG A 64 9.18 -2.57 13.43
C ARG A 64 7.70 -2.43 13.10
N GLU A 65 7.36 -1.93 11.91
CA GLU A 65 5.96 -1.89 11.45
C GLU A 65 5.40 -3.31 11.32
N ALA A 66 6.17 -4.26 10.78
CA ALA A 66 5.76 -5.66 10.65
C ALA A 66 5.55 -6.35 12.00
N GLU A 67 6.45 -6.12 12.97
CA GLU A 67 6.35 -6.61 14.34
C GLU A 67 5.08 -6.11 15.03
N VAL A 68 4.87 -4.79 15.01
CA VAL A 68 3.69 -4.13 15.56
C VAL A 68 2.41 -4.62 14.88
N TRP A 69 2.40 -4.67 13.54
CA TRP A 69 1.26 -5.15 12.77
C TRP A 69 0.89 -6.60 13.12
N ALA A 70 1.89 -7.48 13.25
CA ALA A 70 1.69 -8.87 13.62
C ALA A 70 1.11 -9.01 15.04
N LEU A 71 1.56 -8.20 16.00
CA LEU A 71 1.06 -8.19 17.37
C LEU A 71 -0.43 -7.77 17.44
N TYR A 72 -0.85 -6.78 16.66
CA TYR A 72 -2.23 -6.29 16.68
C TYR A 72 -3.22 -7.11 15.86
N LYS A 73 -2.85 -7.49 14.63
CA LYS A 73 -3.81 -8.13 13.72
C LYS A 73 -3.93 -9.63 13.98
N TYR A 74 -2.99 -10.24 14.69
CA TYR A 74 -3.08 -11.66 15.03
C TYR A 74 -3.67 -11.89 16.40
N VAL A 75 -4.83 -12.55 16.40
CA VAL A 75 -5.48 -13.02 17.62
C VAL A 75 -5.11 -14.47 17.91
N ASP A 76 -5.07 -14.84 19.19
CA ASP A 76 -4.92 -16.25 19.58
C ASP A 76 -6.22 -17.06 19.39
N GLU A 77 -6.17 -18.35 19.72
CA GLU A 77 -7.30 -19.28 19.60
C GLU A 77 -8.55 -18.89 20.43
N TYR A 78 -8.39 -17.98 21.40
CA TYR A 78 -9.46 -17.44 22.23
C TYR A 78 -9.86 -16.01 21.85
N ASN A 79 -9.35 -15.50 20.72
CA ASN A 79 -9.56 -14.14 20.20
C ASN A 79 -8.97 -13.01 21.05
N ASN A 80 -7.93 -13.28 21.85
CA ASN A 80 -7.22 -12.20 22.54
C ASN A 80 -6.24 -11.50 21.59
N PHE A 81 -6.25 -10.18 21.61
CA PHE A 81 -5.30 -9.30 20.94
C PHE A 81 -4.26 -8.78 21.94
N VAL A 82 -3.10 -8.35 21.45
CA VAL A 82 -2.13 -7.59 22.27
C VAL A 82 -2.56 -6.12 22.27
N THR A 83 -2.57 -5.47 23.44
CA THR A 83 -2.89 -4.03 23.58
C THR A 83 -1.70 -3.13 23.22
N TYR A 84 -1.94 -1.81 23.09
CA TYR A 84 -0.89 -0.79 22.97
C TYR A 84 0.17 -0.92 24.05
N ASP A 85 -0.24 -1.01 25.30
CA ASP A 85 0.70 -1.09 26.41
C ASP A 85 1.42 -2.44 26.43
N GLY A 86 0.75 -3.52 26.01
CA GLY A 86 1.36 -4.84 25.85
C GLY A 86 2.44 -4.86 24.77
N ALA A 87 2.18 -4.27 23.60
CA ALA A 87 3.17 -4.17 22.52
C ALA A 87 4.35 -3.27 22.93
N THR A 88 4.06 -2.16 23.60
CA THR A 88 5.06 -1.23 24.11
C THR A 88 5.96 -1.88 25.15
N LEU A 89 5.39 -2.68 26.06
CA LEU A 89 6.15 -3.45 27.04
C LEU A 89 7.12 -4.43 26.35
N LEU A 90 6.69 -5.11 25.28
CA LEU A 90 7.56 -6.02 24.52
C LEU A 90 8.67 -5.30 23.76
N LEU A 91 8.34 -4.19 23.09
CA LEU A 91 9.29 -3.39 22.30
C LEU A 91 10.33 -2.69 23.18
N SER A 92 9.94 -2.30 24.39
CA SER A 92 10.83 -1.66 25.38
C SER A 92 11.63 -2.65 26.23
N THR A 93 11.30 -3.94 26.18
CA THR A 93 12.00 -4.98 26.95
C THR A 93 13.04 -5.68 26.08
N PRO A 94 14.35 -5.52 26.36
CA PRO A 94 15.38 -6.22 25.60
C PRO A 94 15.27 -7.74 25.76
N GLY A 95 15.54 -8.49 24.70
CA GLY A 95 15.55 -9.96 24.73
C GLY A 95 14.17 -10.62 24.57
N THR A 96 13.14 -9.87 24.17
CA THR A 96 11.81 -10.39 23.79
C THR A 96 11.73 -10.85 22.33
N GLY A 97 12.79 -10.65 21.54
CA GLY A 97 12.80 -10.81 20.08
C GLY A 97 12.31 -9.58 19.30
N PHE A 98 11.57 -8.66 19.92
CA PHE A 98 11.01 -7.45 19.27
C PHE A 98 11.88 -6.19 19.46
N SER A 99 12.95 -6.27 20.26
CA SER A 99 13.82 -5.14 20.60
C SER A 99 15.14 -5.13 19.81
N GLU A 100 15.35 -6.04 18.86
CA GLU A 100 16.62 -6.13 18.14
C GLU A 100 16.76 -5.02 17.08
N THR A 101 17.40 -3.92 17.46
CA THR A 101 18.10 -3.07 16.49
C THR A 101 19.24 -3.89 15.89
N THR A 102 19.08 -4.33 14.65
CA THR A 102 20.09 -5.11 13.95
C THR A 102 21.40 -4.31 13.82
N GLU A 103 22.40 -4.75 14.57
CA GLU A 103 23.86 -4.58 14.46
C GLU A 103 24.48 -3.16 14.44
N ALA A 104 25.27 -2.92 15.51
CA ALA A 104 26.50 -2.13 15.55
C ALA A 104 26.42 -0.59 15.38
N ASP A 105 26.09 0.09 16.49
CA ASP A 105 26.94 1.20 16.92
C ASP A 105 27.35 0.94 18.38
N GLU A 106 28.55 0.37 18.55
CA GLU A 106 29.24 0.30 19.85
C GLU A 106 29.57 1.73 20.29
N GLY A 107 28.56 2.48 20.72
CA GLY A 107 28.73 3.92 20.90
C GLY A 107 27.53 4.71 21.38
N ALA A 108 26.31 4.16 21.47
CA ALA A 108 25.19 4.88 22.09
C ALA A 108 24.01 3.96 22.40
N ALA A 109 24.13 3.10 23.42
CA ALA A 109 22.96 2.48 24.01
C ALA A 109 22.20 3.51 24.86
N VAL A 110 21.55 4.48 24.19
CA VAL A 110 20.39 5.14 24.78
C VAL A 110 19.25 4.19 24.50
N SER A 111 18.87 3.41 25.52
CA SER A 111 17.61 2.68 25.54
C SER A 111 16.49 3.69 25.33
N GLN A 112 16.12 3.96 24.07
CA GLN A 112 14.92 4.71 23.77
C GLN A 112 13.77 3.79 24.17
N SER A 113 13.20 4.07 25.35
CA SER A 113 11.93 3.47 25.76
C SER A 113 10.91 3.82 24.68
N VAL A 114 10.43 2.80 23.98
CA VAL A 114 9.31 2.95 23.06
C VAL A 114 8.09 3.27 23.92
N THR A 115 7.34 4.29 23.56
CA THR A 115 6.11 4.68 24.27
C THR A 115 4.89 4.00 23.63
N SER A 116 3.73 4.07 24.31
CA SER A 116 2.45 3.60 23.75
C SER A 116 2.08 4.39 22.47
N GLU A 117 2.39 5.69 22.45
CA GLU A 117 2.19 6.56 21.28
C GLU A 117 3.07 6.15 20.08
N ASP A 118 4.32 5.74 20.32
CA ASP A 118 5.21 5.24 19.25
C ASP A 118 4.68 3.94 18.63
N ALA A 119 4.19 3.02 19.46
CA ALA A 119 3.60 1.76 18.98
C ALA A 119 2.30 2.00 18.19
N GLU A 120 1.46 2.94 18.63
CA GLU A 120 0.27 3.37 17.88
C GLU A 120 0.65 3.99 16.54
N GLN A 121 1.66 4.85 16.51
CA GLN A 121 2.12 5.49 15.27
C GLN A 121 2.64 4.46 14.26
N LEU A 122 3.43 3.49 14.70
CA LEU A 122 3.91 2.39 13.85
C LEU A 122 2.76 1.55 13.30
N PHE A 123 1.76 1.26 14.12
CA PHE A 123 0.58 0.52 13.69
C PHE A 123 -0.22 1.31 12.64
N ARG A 124 -0.41 2.61 12.87
CA ARG A 124 -1.13 3.50 11.95
C ARG A 124 -0.41 3.61 10.60
N ALA A 125 0.91 3.73 10.61
CA ALA A 125 1.72 3.74 9.39
C ALA A 125 1.59 2.42 8.60
N ALA A 126 1.61 1.28 9.29
CA ALA A 126 1.38 -0.02 8.68
C ALA A 126 -0.05 -0.15 8.12
N GLU A 127 -1.06 0.37 8.82
CA GLU A 127 -2.46 0.37 8.37
C GLU A 127 -2.68 1.23 7.13
N GLU A 128 -2.06 2.41 7.08
CA GLU A 128 -2.08 3.29 5.90
C GLU A 128 -1.48 2.58 4.68
N LYS A 129 -0.30 1.96 4.83
CA LYS A 129 0.34 1.17 3.76
C LYS A 129 -0.52 0.01 3.26
N VAL A 130 -1.26 -0.66 4.16
CA VAL A 130 -2.17 -1.76 3.78
C VAL A 130 -3.41 -1.23 3.09
N GLU A 131 -3.94 -0.09 3.52
CA GLU A 131 -5.09 0.53 2.87
C GLU A 131 -4.72 1.04 1.47
N ASP A 132 -3.53 1.64 1.33
CA ASP A 132 -2.99 2.02 0.02
C ASP A 132 -2.86 0.79 -0.88
N ALA A 133 -2.19 -0.27 -0.41
CA ALA A 133 -2.06 -1.50 -1.19
C ALA A 133 -3.42 -2.11 -1.56
N ARG A 134 -4.42 -2.00 -0.68
CA ARG A 134 -5.79 -2.44 -0.97
C ARG A 134 -6.49 -1.57 -1.99
N GLN A 135 -6.26 -0.26 -1.97
CA GLN A 135 -6.74 0.65 -3.00
C GLN A 135 -6.07 0.36 -4.33
N THR A 136 -4.75 0.12 -4.34
CA THR A 136 -3.99 -0.29 -5.53
C THR A 136 -4.58 -1.56 -6.12
N VAL A 137 -4.63 -2.65 -5.34
CA VAL A 137 -5.14 -3.95 -5.80
C VAL A 137 -6.63 -3.86 -6.16
N GLY A 138 -7.40 -3.12 -5.37
CA GLY A 138 -8.82 -2.89 -5.59
C GLY A 138 -9.09 -2.23 -6.93
N ALA A 139 -8.46 -1.09 -7.20
CA ALA A 139 -8.62 -0.35 -8.44
C ALA A 139 -8.05 -1.09 -9.66
N VAL A 140 -6.97 -1.88 -9.49
CA VAL A 140 -6.41 -2.73 -10.56
C VAL A 140 -7.33 -3.88 -10.94
N THR A 141 -7.91 -4.56 -9.95
CA THR A 141 -8.65 -5.82 -10.19
C THR A 141 -10.13 -5.55 -10.46
N PHE A 142 -10.69 -4.52 -9.82
CA PHE A 142 -12.09 -4.14 -9.90
C PHE A 142 -12.23 -2.61 -9.74
N PRO A 143 -12.12 -1.84 -10.83
CA PRO A 143 -12.58 -0.45 -10.82
C PRO A 143 -14.00 -0.42 -10.26
N ASP A 144 -14.27 0.42 -9.26
CA ASP A 144 -15.56 0.47 -8.56
C ASP A 144 -15.97 -0.85 -7.89
N ARG A 145 -15.01 -1.49 -7.20
CA ARG A 145 -15.15 -2.76 -6.46
C ARG A 145 -16.48 -2.93 -5.73
N ASP A 146 -16.94 -1.90 -5.02
CA ASP A 146 -18.17 -1.97 -4.24
C ASP A 146 -19.41 -2.08 -5.13
N GLU A 147 -19.45 -1.39 -6.27
CA GLU A 147 -20.55 -1.48 -7.24
C GLU A 147 -20.52 -2.83 -7.96
N VAL A 148 -19.34 -3.29 -8.40
CA VAL A 148 -19.17 -4.54 -9.15
C VAL A 148 -19.49 -5.78 -8.30
N LEU A 149 -19.09 -5.81 -7.02
CA LEU A 149 -19.34 -6.96 -6.14
C LEU A 149 -20.77 -7.00 -5.61
N THR A 150 -21.39 -5.85 -5.37
CA THR A 150 -22.74 -5.80 -4.81
C THR A 150 -23.84 -5.83 -5.87
N SER A 151 -23.56 -5.36 -7.10
CA SER A 151 -24.52 -5.30 -8.20
C SER A 151 -23.82 -5.41 -9.56
N PRO A 152 -23.40 -6.61 -9.98
CA PRO A 152 -22.76 -6.79 -11.28
C PRO A 152 -23.70 -6.35 -12.40
N ASN A 153 -23.27 -5.36 -13.18
CA ASN A 153 -23.99 -4.88 -14.35
C ASN A 153 -23.89 -5.91 -15.49
N LEU A 154 -24.85 -6.84 -15.55
CA LEU A 154 -24.97 -7.80 -16.65
C LEU A 154 -25.43 -7.09 -17.93
N VAL A 155 -24.48 -6.77 -18.80
CA VAL A 155 -24.76 -6.15 -20.12
C VAL A 155 -25.02 -7.24 -21.16
N TRP A 156 -26.29 -7.39 -21.56
CA TRP A 156 -26.67 -8.25 -22.68
C TRP A 156 -26.63 -7.48 -23.99
N LEU A 157 -25.75 -7.89 -24.91
CA LEU A 157 -25.74 -7.34 -26.26
C LEU A 157 -26.96 -7.83 -27.03
N ASN A 158 -27.80 -6.91 -27.48
CA ASN A 158 -28.96 -7.26 -28.29
C ASN A 158 -28.54 -7.77 -29.69
N HIS A 159 -29.47 -8.43 -30.40
CA HIS A 159 -29.22 -9.01 -31.72
C HIS A 159 -28.63 -8.00 -32.72
N HIS A 160 -29.12 -6.76 -32.70
CA HIS A 160 -28.65 -5.72 -33.61
C HIS A 160 -27.20 -5.32 -33.32
N THR A 161 -26.82 -5.15 -32.05
CA THR A 161 -25.43 -4.87 -31.65
C THR A 161 -24.51 -6.01 -32.05
N VAL A 162 -24.92 -7.27 -31.83
CA VAL A 162 -24.16 -8.45 -32.26
C VAL A 162 -23.97 -8.48 -33.78
N GLN A 163 -25.00 -8.18 -34.57
CA GLN A 163 -24.89 -8.12 -36.03
C GLN A 163 -23.97 -6.98 -36.49
N ARG A 164 -24.03 -5.83 -35.83
CA ARG A 164 -23.11 -4.70 -36.11
C ARG A 164 -21.67 -5.10 -35.84
N LEU A 165 -21.38 -5.72 -34.69
CA LEU A 165 -20.03 -6.22 -34.39
C LEU A 165 -19.59 -7.25 -35.44
N ARG A 166 -20.41 -8.25 -35.77
CA ARG A 166 -20.07 -9.22 -36.84
C ARG A 166 -19.80 -8.56 -38.19
N SER A 167 -20.53 -7.50 -38.53
CA SER A 167 -20.31 -6.77 -39.79
C SER A 167 -18.98 -6.03 -39.85
N GLN A 168 -18.35 -5.78 -38.69
CA GLN A 168 -17.02 -5.16 -38.57
C GLN A 168 -15.90 -6.20 -38.52
N GLN A 169 -16.19 -7.51 -38.61
CA GLN A 169 -15.19 -8.56 -38.54
C GLN A 169 -14.17 -8.44 -39.69
N GLN A 170 -12.90 -8.42 -39.33
CA GLN A 170 -11.75 -8.40 -40.23
C GLN A 170 -11.14 -9.80 -40.41
N SER A 171 -10.21 -9.92 -41.36
CA SER A 171 -9.56 -11.20 -41.67
C SER A 171 -8.62 -11.61 -40.54
N GLY A 172 -8.90 -12.75 -39.90
CA GLY A 172 -8.10 -13.28 -38.77
C GLY A 172 -8.85 -13.29 -37.44
N GLU A 173 -9.91 -12.50 -37.31
CA GLU A 173 -10.78 -12.49 -36.14
C GLU A 173 -11.76 -13.68 -36.22
N THR A 174 -11.93 -14.41 -35.13
CA THR A 174 -12.77 -15.63 -35.06
C THR A 174 -13.92 -15.50 -34.06
N THR A 175 -13.79 -14.60 -33.10
CA THR A 175 -14.78 -14.37 -32.04
C THR A 175 -15.34 -12.94 -32.09
N LEU A 176 -16.48 -12.72 -31.44
CA LEU A 176 -17.02 -11.37 -31.25
C LEU A 176 -16.14 -10.53 -30.32
N ASP A 177 -15.41 -11.21 -29.44
CA ASP A 177 -14.48 -10.59 -28.50
C ASP A 177 -13.28 -10.00 -29.24
N ASP A 178 -12.74 -10.72 -30.23
CA ASP A 178 -11.66 -10.22 -31.10
C ASP A 178 -12.05 -8.90 -31.78
N VAL A 179 -13.29 -8.84 -32.30
CA VAL A 179 -13.82 -7.64 -32.96
C VAL A 179 -14.05 -6.50 -31.97
N ALA A 180 -14.61 -6.81 -30.79
CA ALA A 180 -14.89 -5.82 -29.76
C ALA A 180 -13.57 -5.21 -29.24
N THR A 181 -12.59 -6.04 -28.91
CA THR A 181 -11.27 -5.63 -28.47
C THR A 181 -10.58 -4.74 -29.50
N ARG A 182 -10.55 -5.12 -30.79
CA ARG A 182 -9.97 -4.26 -31.83
C ARG A 182 -10.69 -2.91 -31.93
N ILE A 183 -12.03 -2.89 -31.91
CA ILE A 183 -12.77 -1.63 -32.00
C ILE A 183 -12.48 -0.75 -30.78
N LEU A 184 -12.44 -1.33 -29.58
CA LEU A 184 -12.09 -0.61 -28.36
C LEU A 184 -10.68 -0.03 -28.46
N ASP A 185 -9.70 -0.85 -28.85
CA ASP A 185 -8.31 -0.42 -29.10
C ASP A 185 -8.24 0.71 -30.15
N GLU A 186 -9.02 0.65 -31.23
CA GLU A 186 -9.05 1.67 -32.29
C GLU A 186 -9.71 2.98 -31.85
N THR A 187 -10.63 2.92 -30.89
CA THR A 187 -11.34 4.11 -30.38
C THR A 187 -10.70 4.70 -29.13
N GLU A 188 -9.75 3.98 -28.55
CA GLU A 188 -9.04 4.38 -27.34
C GLU A 188 -8.15 5.60 -27.59
N THR A 189 -8.29 6.61 -26.74
CA THR A 189 -7.38 7.76 -26.72
C THR A 189 -6.17 7.42 -25.87
N GLN A 190 -5.06 7.12 -26.54
CA GLN A 190 -3.78 6.81 -25.92
C GLN A 190 -2.90 8.06 -25.85
N ARG A 191 -2.23 8.28 -24.71
CA ARG A 191 -1.21 9.33 -24.54
C ARG A 191 0.03 8.74 -23.89
N SER A 192 1.22 9.24 -24.23
CA SER A 192 2.41 8.84 -23.46
C SER A 192 2.36 9.41 -22.03
N LEU A 193 3.04 8.75 -21.08
CA LEU A 193 3.14 9.25 -19.70
C LEU A 193 3.67 10.69 -19.66
N GLU A 194 4.67 11.00 -20.51
CA GLU A 194 5.25 12.33 -20.62
C GLU A 194 4.24 13.37 -21.13
N GLU A 195 3.52 13.08 -22.21
CA GLU A 195 2.48 13.97 -22.76
C GLU A 195 1.35 14.22 -21.77
N PHE A 196 0.92 13.17 -21.07
CA PHE A 196 -0.13 13.26 -20.06
C PHE A 196 0.27 14.19 -18.92
N VAL A 197 1.44 13.96 -18.32
CA VAL A 197 1.91 14.76 -17.18
C VAL A 197 2.14 16.22 -17.60
N HIS A 198 2.77 16.45 -18.75
CA HIS A 198 2.95 17.80 -19.28
C HIS A 198 1.60 18.50 -19.53
N GLY A 199 0.63 17.80 -20.12
CA GLY A 199 -0.69 18.34 -20.39
C GLY A 199 -1.46 18.66 -19.10
N TYR A 200 -1.37 17.80 -18.10
CA TYR A 200 -2.00 18.00 -16.80
C TYR A 200 -1.41 19.21 -16.07
N LEU A 201 -0.09 19.26 -15.90
CA LEU A 201 0.58 20.40 -15.26
C LEU A 201 0.39 21.70 -16.03
N GLY A 202 0.39 21.65 -17.37
CA GLY A 202 0.12 22.82 -18.20
C GLY A 202 -1.31 23.36 -18.07
N THR A 203 -2.29 22.48 -17.85
CA THR A 203 -3.71 22.87 -17.74
C THR A 203 -4.07 23.32 -16.33
N ARG A 204 -3.65 22.59 -15.30
CA ARG A 204 -3.86 22.99 -13.89
C ARG A 204 -2.96 24.15 -13.47
N GLY A 205 -1.79 24.28 -14.10
CA GLY A 205 -0.73 25.18 -13.69
C GLY A 205 0.17 24.53 -12.64
N GLU A 206 1.48 24.54 -12.90
CA GLU A 206 2.50 23.96 -12.00
C GLU A 206 2.40 24.50 -10.56
N ASP A 207 2.12 25.80 -10.39
CA ASP A 207 1.99 26.43 -9.07
C ASP A 207 0.77 25.92 -8.26
N ASN A 208 -0.21 25.30 -8.91
CA ASN A 208 -1.42 24.77 -8.29
C ASN A 208 -1.32 23.27 -7.98
N VAL A 209 -0.27 22.61 -8.45
CA VAL A 209 -0.01 21.19 -8.21
C VAL A 209 1.14 21.08 -7.23
N THR A 210 0.85 20.62 -6.03
CA THR A 210 1.83 20.40 -4.99
C THR A 210 2.70 19.20 -5.36
N GLN A 211 2.09 18.07 -5.72
CA GLN A 211 2.80 16.86 -6.14
C GLN A 211 1.97 16.12 -7.19
N LEU A 212 2.65 15.46 -8.12
CA LEU A 212 2.09 14.45 -9.00
C LEU A 212 2.92 13.19 -8.85
N ALA A 213 2.29 12.07 -8.52
CA ALA A 213 2.97 10.81 -8.27
C ALA A 213 2.22 9.64 -8.88
N VAL A 214 2.96 8.58 -9.20
CA VAL A 214 2.44 7.31 -9.70
C VAL A 214 2.76 6.19 -8.71
N GLU A 215 1.85 5.27 -8.49
CA GLU A 215 2.11 4.12 -7.61
C GLU A 215 3.10 3.16 -8.28
N ARG A 216 4.20 2.78 -7.61
CA ARG A 216 5.27 1.96 -8.23
C ARG A 216 4.75 0.61 -8.73
N GLU A 217 3.93 -0.06 -7.93
CA GLU A 217 3.38 -1.37 -8.29
C GLU A 217 2.40 -1.31 -9.47
N SER A 218 1.86 -0.13 -9.78
CA SER A 218 0.93 0.05 -10.91
C SER A 218 1.57 -0.24 -12.29
N PHE A 219 2.90 -0.16 -12.38
CA PHE A 219 3.65 -0.57 -13.58
C PHE A 219 3.61 -2.08 -13.86
N LYS A 220 3.30 -2.91 -12.85
CA LYS A 220 3.21 -4.37 -12.98
C LYS A 220 1.80 -4.86 -13.31
N THR A 221 0.78 -4.05 -13.07
CA THR A 221 -0.62 -4.49 -13.01
C THR A 221 -1.46 -4.18 -14.24
N GLY A 222 -0.93 -3.39 -15.18
CA GLY A 222 -1.65 -3.01 -16.41
C GLY A 222 -2.59 -1.81 -16.26
N ALA A 223 -2.67 -1.20 -15.07
CA ALA A 223 -3.40 0.04 -14.82
C ALA A 223 -2.48 0.99 -14.05
N LEU A 224 -2.26 2.21 -14.57
CA LEU A 224 -1.43 3.22 -13.92
C LEU A 224 -2.28 4.10 -13.01
N GLN A 225 -1.89 4.13 -11.74
CA GLN A 225 -2.54 4.96 -10.73
C GLN A 225 -1.74 6.22 -10.52
N ILE A 226 -2.30 7.35 -10.95
CA ILE A 226 -1.67 8.66 -10.86
C ILE A 226 -2.49 9.52 -9.90
N THR A 227 -1.83 10.01 -8.86
CA THR A 227 -2.43 10.91 -7.88
C THR A 227 -1.81 12.28 -8.01
N SER A 228 -2.65 13.30 -8.13
CA SER A 228 -2.25 14.69 -8.02
C SER A 228 -2.71 15.29 -6.70
N HIS A 229 -1.76 15.87 -5.98
CA HIS A 229 -2.06 16.67 -4.81
C HIS A 229 -2.20 18.12 -5.23
N THR A 230 -3.44 18.59 -5.32
CA THR A 230 -3.79 19.96 -5.67
C THR A 230 -4.64 20.61 -4.58
N LEU A 231 -4.44 21.91 -4.36
CA LEU A 231 -5.22 22.68 -3.39
C LEU A 231 -6.62 23.04 -3.92
N THR A 232 -6.88 22.82 -5.20
CA THR A 232 -8.13 23.16 -5.88
C THR A 232 -8.93 21.91 -6.22
N GLN A 233 -10.15 21.79 -5.69
CA GLN A 233 -11.13 20.77 -6.10
C GLN A 233 -12.01 21.30 -7.23
N GLU A 234 -11.40 21.58 -8.38
CA GLU A 234 -12.12 21.98 -9.59
C GLU A 234 -12.46 20.76 -10.44
N GLU A 235 -13.33 20.93 -11.44
CA GLU A 235 -13.61 19.88 -12.43
C GLU A 235 -12.31 19.37 -13.06
N LEU A 236 -12.22 18.05 -13.28
CA LEU A 236 -11.03 17.41 -13.84
C LEU A 236 -10.75 17.96 -15.24
N PRO A 237 -9.49 18.26 -15.60
CA PRO A 237 -9.18 18.80 -16.92
C PRO A 237 -9.41 17.77 -18.03
N ASP A 238 -9.68 18.24 -19.26
CA ASP A 238 -9.89 17.39 -20.45
C ASP A 238 -8.74 16.39 -20.68
N ILE A 239 -7.50 16.76 -20.35
CA ILE A 239 -6.35 15.84 -20.45
C ILE A 239 -6.53 14.58 -19.57
N VAL A 240 -7.26 14.68 -18.47
CA VAL A 240 -7.62 13.55 -17.61
C VAL A 240 -8.83 12.82 -18.17
N THR A 241 -9.92 13.53 -18.44
CA THR A 241 -11.20 12.90 -18.80
C THR A 241 -11.24 12.33 -20.22
N GLU A 242 -10.36 12.78 -21.12
CA GLU A 242 -10.25 12.30 -22.49
C GLU A 242 -9.06 11.35 -22.71
N THR A 243 -8.31 10.98 -21.67
CA THR A 243 -7.27 9.94 -21.79
C THR A 243 -7.83 8.63 -21.28
N ASP A 244 -7.92 7.64 -22.16
CA ASP A 244 -8.35 6.30 -21.78
C ASP A 244 -7.15 5.49 -21.25
N ALA A 245 -6.00 5.60 -21.92
CA ALA A 245 -4.81 4.82 -21.59
C ALA A 245 -3.50 5.61 -21.70
N ILE A 246 -2.54 5.20 -20.86
CA ILE A 246 -1.18 5.71 -20.84
C ILE A 246 -0.23 4.70 -21.49
N ILE A 247 0.62 5.20 -22.38
CA ILE A 247 1.72 4.45 -22.97
C ILE A 247 3.02 4.80 -22.26
N HIS A 248 3.73 3.80 -21.76
CA HIS A 248 5.05 3.96 -21.17
C HIS A 248 5.95 2.79 -21.54
N HIS A 249 7.12 3.07 -22.12
CA HIS A 249 8.06 2.04 -22.59
C HIS A 249 7.45 0.97 -23.53
N GLY A 250 6.44 1.32 -24.33
CA GLY A 250 5.77 0.39 -25.24
C GLY A 250 4.73 -0.51 -24.55
N HIS A 251 4.40 -0.23 -23.29
CA HIS A 251 3.32 -0.89 -22.57
C HIS A 251 2.11 0.04 -22.43
N ARG A 252 0.91 -0.51 -22.65
CA ARG A 252 -0.37 0.16 -22.40
C ARG A 252 -0.80 -0.06 -20.96
N TYR A 253 -1.27 1.02 -20.35
CA TYR A 253 -1.87 1.01 -19.03
C TYR A 253 -3.22 1.73 -19.04
N ASP A 254 -4.24 1.15 -18.42
CA ASP A 254 -5.48 1.87 -18.12
C ASP A 254 -5.18 3.07 -17.20
N LEU A 255 -5.72 4.25 -17.51
CA LEU A 255 -5.51 5.42 -16.66
C LEU A 255 -6.48 5.43 -15.48
N HIS A 256 -5.94 5.43 -14.27
CA HIS A 256 -6.68 5.73 -13.05
C HIS A 256 -6.11 6.99 -12.42
N PHE A 257 -6.91 8.05 -12.41
CA PHE A 257 -6.47 9.36 -11.95
C PHE A 257 -7.29 9.84 -10.74
N HIS A 258 -6.60 10.38 -9.74
CA HIS A 258 -7.25 10.95 -8.56
C HIS A 258 -6.61 12.30 -8.17
N GLU A 259 -7.45 13.27 -7.79
CA GLU A 259 -7.00 14.50 -7.15
C GLU A 259 -7.25 14.42 -5.64
N ASP A 260 -6.18 14.43 -4.84
CA ASP A 260 -6.25 14.37 -3.38
C ASP A 260 -5.75 15.69 -2.75
N PRO A 261 -6.65 16.48 -2.13
CA PRO A 261 -6.25 17.73 -1.49
C PRO A 261 -5.50 17.53 -0.16
N PHE A 262 -5.49 16.32 0.40
CA PHE A 262 -4.91 16.02 1.71
C PHE A 262 -3.42 15.67 1.63
N GLY A 263 -2.68 16.61 1.02
CA GLY A 263 -1.23 16.78 1.11
C GLY A 263 -0.40 15.68 0.42
N PRO A 264 0.81 16.02 -0.03
CA PRO A 264 1.73 15.02 -0.55
C PRO A 264 2.07 14.00 0.53
N ARG A 265 1.97 12.72 0.20
CA ARG A 265 2.34 11.60 1.08
C ARG A 265 3.39 10.74 0.40
N ASP A 266 4.47 10.44 1.11
CA ASP A 266 5.50 9.53 0.62
C ASP A 266 5.07 8.07 0.88
N LEU A 267 4.16 7.58 0.05
CA LEU A 267 3.54 6.25 0.17
C LEU A 267 4.24 5.21 -0.72
N ASN A 268 5.58 5.28 -0.79
CA ASN A 268 6.37 4.51 -1.74
C ASN A 268 5.94 4.73 -3.21
N ARG A 269 5.39 5.92 -3.50
CA ARG A 269 5.00 6.35 -4.84
C ARG A 269 6.22 6.92 -5.56
N LEU A 270 6.25 6.77 -6.88
CA LEU A 270 7.24 7.42 -7.70
C LEU A 270 6.75 8.83 -8.03
N THR A 271 7.46 9.84 -7.52
CA THR A 271 7.10 11.24 -7.78
C THR A 271 7.49 11.62 -9.20
N LEU A 272 6.50 12.04 -9.98
CA LEU A 272 6.67 12.57 -11.34
C LEU A 272 6.95 14.07 -11.34
N TYR A 273 6.40 14.80 -10.36
CA TYR A 273 6.62 16.23 -10.16
C TYR A 273 6.36 16.59 -8.69
N ALA A 274 7.17 17.48 -8.12
CA ALA A 274 6.93 18.08 -6.81
C ALA A 274 7.37 19.54 -6.81
N GLY A 275 6.47 20.43 -6.41
CA GLY A 275 6.71 21.87 -6.34
C GLY A 275 7.72 22.25 -5.26
N ASN A 276 8.33 23.42 -5.41
CA ASN A 276 9.38 23.92 -4.50
C ASN A 276 8.84 24.41 -3.13
N ASN A 277 7.53 24.34 -2.93
CA ASN A 277 6.79 24.90 -1.81
C ASN A 277 6.35 23.84 -0.78
N ILE A 278 6.75 22.58 -0.95
CA ILE A 278 6.40 21.49 -0.05
C ILE A 278 7.36 21.45 1.15
N ILE A 279 6.80 21.41 2.35
CA ILE A 279 7.59 21.20 3.58
C ILE A 279 7.81 19.70 3.76
N GLY A 280 9.06 19.28 3.89
CA GLY A 280 9.41 17.88 4.18
C GLY A 280 9.65 17.01 2.94
N MET A 281 9.66 17.59 1.75
CA MET A 281 9.98 16.90 0.50
C MET A 281 10.85 17.78 -0.39
N ASP A 282 11.86 17.19 -1.03
CA ASP A 282 12.67 17.89 -2.02
C ASP A 282 11.86 18.13 -3.29
N ALA A 283 12.08 19.29 -3.92
CA ALA A 283 11.47 19.58 -5.22
C ALA A 283 11.95 18.56 -6.26
N VAL A 284 11.01 18.10 -7.08
CA VAL A 284 11.28 17.16 -8.18
C VAL A 284 10.80 17.82 -9.46
N SER A 285 11.76 18.16 -10.33
CA SER A 285 11.38 18.65 -11.65
C SER A 285 10.74 17.53 -12.46
N LEU A 286 9.86 17.90 -13.40
CA LEU A 286 9.20 16.93 -14.27
C LEU A 286 10.20 16.03 -15.01
N LYS A 287 11.32 16.61 -15.44
CA LYS A 287 12.39 15.87 -16.11
C LYS A 287 13.00 14.80 -15.22
N GLU A 288 13.23 15.11 -13.94
CA GLU A 288 13.79 14.17 -12.97
C GLU A 288 12.77 13.08 -12.62
N GLY A 289 11.51 13.44 -12.38
CA GLY A 289 10.47 12.47 -12.07
C GLY A 289 10.17 11.50 -13.23
N LEU A 290 10.12 11.99 -14.48
CA LEU A 290 10.00 11.12 -15.65
C LEU A 290 11.24 10.25 -15.85
N ALA A 291 12.44 10.76 -15.57
CA ALA A 291 13.66 9.94 -15.64
C ALA A 291 13.64 8.81 -14.60
N ALA A 292 13.18 9.08 -13.38
CA ALA A 292 13.00 8.06 -12.35
C ALA A 292 11.95 7.02 -12.77
N ALA A 293 10.83 7.43 -13.37
CA ALA A 293 9.81 6.52 -13.89
C ALA A 293 10.39 5.59 -14.97
N ASN A 294 11.16 6.16 -15.90
CA ASN A 294 11.84 5.40 -16.95
C ASN A 294 12.87 4.42 -16.40
N GLU A 295 13.64 4.81 -15.38
CA GLU A 295 14.60 3.93 -14.71
C GLU A 295 13.90 2.78 -14.01
N HIS A 296 12.85 3.08 -13.24
CA HIS A 296 12.04 2.06 -12.58
C HIS A 296 11.42 1.06 -13.57
N MET A 297 10.90 1.55 -14.70
CA MET A 297 10.33 0.68 -15.73
C MET A 297 11.39 -0.18 -16.42
N LYS A 298 12.62 0.33 -16.61
CA LYS A 298 13.73 -0.49 -17.13
C LYS A 298 14.09 -1.60 -16.16
N ASP A 299 14.20 -1.30 -14.87
CA ASP A 299 14.49 -2.32 -13.85
C ASP A 299 13.41 -3.42 -13.83
N LEU A 300 12.14 -3.04 -14.00
CA LEU A 300 11.03 -4.00 -14.13
C LEU A 300 11.13 -4.84 -15.39
N LEU A 301 11.50 -4.25 -16.53
CA LEU A 301 11.67 -4.98 -17.79
C LEU A 301 12.89 -5.90 -17.80
N GLU A 302 13.90 -5.60 -16.99
CA GLU A 302 15.06 -6.47 -16.77
C GLU A 302 14.80 -7.58 -15.74
N SER A 303 13.69 -7.50 -15.00
CA SER A 303 13.27 -8.53 -14.05
C SER A 303 12.66 -9.75 -14.76
N ASP A 304 12.85 -10.94 -14.19
CA ASP A 304 12.31 -12.20 -14.73
C ASP A 304 10.77 -12.35 -14.55
N GLU A 305 10.10 -11.35 -13.97
CA GLU A 305 8.65 -11.39 -13.72
C GLU A 305 7.87 -10.91 -14.95
N PRO A 306 6.86 -11.68 -15.43
CA PRO A 306 6.02 -11.24 -16.53
C PRO A 306 5.13 -10.08 -16.08
N LEU A 307 5.22 -8.95 -16.79
CA LEU A 307 4.33 -7.81 -16.56
C LEU A 307 2.90 -8.13 -17.05
N ALA A 308 1.89 -7.75 -16.27
CA ALA A 308 0.49 -7.89 -16.68
C ALA A 308 0.06 -6.85 -17.72
N SER A 309 0.90 -5.85 -18.00
CA SER A 309 0.63 -4.81 -18.99
C SER A 309 0.75 -5.35 -20.42
N ARG A 310 -0.15 -4.88 -21.30
CA ARG A 310 -0.17 -5.27 -22.71
C ARG A 310 0.90 -4.49 -23.47
N THR A 311 1.81 -5.19 -24.15
CA THR A 311 2.75 -4.55 -25.08
C THR A 311 1.99 -4.03 -26.30
N VAL A 312 2.30 -2.79 -26.70
CA VAL A 312 1.78 -2.13 -27.89
C VAL A 312 2.88 -2.18 -28.96
N GLU A 313 2.54 -2.68 -30.15
CA GLU A 313 3.44 -2.69 -31.33
C GLU A 313 3.48 -1.34 -32.06
#